data_AF-A0A3C0NJ40-F1
#
_entry.id   AF-A0A3C0NJ40-F1
#
_cell.length_a   1.000
_cell.length_b   1.000
_cell.length_c   1.000
_cell.angle_alpha   90.00
_cell.angle_beta   90.00
_cell.angle_gamma   90.00
#
_symmetry.space_group_name_H-M   'P 1'
#
loop_
_entity.id
_entity.type
_entity.pdbx_description
1 polymer ?
#
loop_
_entity_poly.entity_id
_entity_poly.type
_entity_poly.pdbx_seq_one_letter_code
_entity_poly.pdbx_strand_id
1 'polypeptide(L)'
;MENPNIKTLKQQANTQRLTQSTAPSSSHQTQDQARTGLAPLAATLNRSFDAIPYTGSFPSDSIMATGPSDLVVAVNRKFRIYNKTGGQLLDSSLASWFSNVLPQDQSNISVFDPWVIYDRDSGRFILLALAKRNSDQFSRFLISVSDNNTASGNWCNWSLDAKVNGSTNTSNWADYAKLGNNNNAIIISANMFSPFTSPSSFQYSKLR
;
A
#
# COMPACT_ATOMS: atom_id res chain seq x y z
N MET A 1 -0.48 22.04 -25.01
CA MET A 1 0.78 21.43 -25.49
C MET A 1 1.20 20.41 -24.45
N GLU A 2 0.89 19.13 -24.72
CA GLU A 2 1.19 18.00 -23.83
C GLU A 2 2.70 17.72 -23.78
N ASN A 3 3.21 17.38 -22.59
CA ASN A 3 4.57 16.88 -22.39
C ASN A 3 4.53 15.32 -22.44
N PRO A 4 5.10 14.68 -23.47
CA PRO A 4 4.91 13.25 -23.74
C PRO A 4 5.80 12.29 -22.93
N ASN A 5 6.60 12.73 -21.96
CA ASN A 5 7.73 11.92 -21.49
C ASN A 5 7.53 11.00 -20.26
N ILE A 6 6.35 10.92 -19.63
CA ILE A 6 6.17 10.02 -18.47
C ILE A 6 5.78 8.59 -18.89
N LYS A 7 5.06 8.44 -20.02
CA LYS A 7 4.66 7.12 -20.54
C LYS A 7 5.88 6.31 -21.01
N THR A 8 6.82 6.95 -21.70
CA THR A 8 8.00 6.32 -22.31
C THR A 8 8.98 5.81 -21.25
N LEU A 9 9.16 6.55 -20.15
CA LEU A 9 10.06 6.18 -19.06
C LEU A 9 9.56 4.96 -18.27
N LYS A 10 8.25 4.83 -18.07
CA LYS A 10 7.65 3.65 -17.40
C LYS A 10 7.72 2.38 -18.26
N GLN A 11 7.68 2.52 -19.58
CA GLN A 11 7.74 1.41 -20.53
C GLN A 11 9.18 0.88 -20.69
N GLN A 12 10.17 1.76 -20.73
CA GLN A 12 11.59 1.39 -20.84
C GLN A 12 12.11 0.63 -19.61
N ALA A 13 11.66 0.98 -18.40
CA ALA A 13 12.02 0.28 -17.17
C ALA A 13 11.46 -1.15 -17.11
N ASN A 14 10.30 -1.41 -17.73
CA ASN A 14 9.70 -2.75 -17.78
C ASN A 14 10.35 -3.65 -18.84
N THR A 15 10.81 -3.11 -19.98
CA THR A 15 11.46 -3.91 -21.03
C THR A 15 12.86 -4.37 -20.62
N GLN A 16 13.61 -3.57 -19.84
CA GLN A 16 14.93 -3.98 -19.32
C GLN A 16 14.85 -5.09 -18.27
N ARG A 17 13.71 -5.24 -17.59
CA ARG A 17 13.49 -6.31 -16.59
C ARG A 17 13.23 -7.69 -17.21
N LEU A 18 12.88 -7.75 -18.49
CA LEU A 18 12.57 -8.98 -19.22
C LEU A 18 13.80 -9.61 -19.92
N THR A 19 14.93 -8.92 -20.01
CA THR A 19 16.13 -9.41 -20.73
C THR A 19 17.25 -9.92 -19.82
N GLN A 20 17.06 -9.90 -18.49
CA GLN A 20 18.12 -10.23 -17.51
C GLN A 20 17.79 -11.41 -16.58
N SER A 21 16.91 -12.32 -16.99
CA SER A 21 16.72 -13.60 -16.30
C SER A 21 17.20 -14.75 -17.20
N THR A 22 18.50 -15.04 -17.16
CA THR A 22 19.06 -16.31 -17.62
C THR A 22 19.63 -17.04 -16.41
N ALA A 23 18.80 -17.85 -15.76
CA ALA A 23 19.29 -18.82 -14.78
C ALA A 23 20.10 -19.92 -15.51
N PRO A 24 21.23 -20.38 -14.96
CA PRO A 24 22.03 -21.42 -15.59
C PRO A 24 21.31 -22.77 -15.58
N SER A 25 21.31 -23.45 -16.72
CA SER A 25 20.88 -24.85 -16.85
C SER A 25 21.92 -25.74 -16.17
N SER A 26 21.56 -26.32 -15.03
CA SER A 26 22.29 -27.45 -14.46
C SER A 26 21.32 -28.60 -14.28
N SER A 27 21.59 -29.67 -15.02
CA SER A 27 20.87 -30.94 -15.01
C SER A 27 21.17 -31.68 -13.70
N HIS A 28 20.28 -31.58 -12.73
CA HIS A 28 20.22 -32.57 -11.64
C HIS A 28 19.34 -33.73 -12.11
N GLN A 29 19.98 -34.77 -12.66
CA GLN A 29 19.37 -36.09 -12.68
C GLN A 29 19.28 -36.57 -11.23
N THR A 30 18.08 -36.49 -10.66
CA THR A 30 17.69 -37.26 -9.47
C THR A 30 16.62 -38.25 -9.89
N GLN A 31 16.93 -39.52 -9.62
CA GLN A 31 16.14 -40.70 -9.91
C GLN A 31 14.64 -40.48 -9.64
N ASP A 32 13.85 -40.74 -10.69
CA ASP A 32 12.40 -40.77 -10.64
C ASP A 32 11.95 -41.98 -9.82
N GLN A 33 11.95 -41.83 -8.49
CA GLN A 33 11.10 -42.66 -7.66
C GLN A 33 9.72 -42.01 -7.66
N ALA A 34 8.79 -42.65 -8.37
CA ALA A 34 7.40 -42.26 -8.46
C ALA A 34 6.79 -42.10 -7.06
N ARG A 35 6.86 -40.89 -6.50
CA ARG A 35 5.84 -40.43 -5.57
C ARG A 35 4.60 -40.23 -6.42
N THR A 36 3.61 -41.10 -6.23
CA THR A 36 2.21 -40.81 -6.53
C THR A 36 1.73 -39.69 -5.61
N GLY A 37 2.34 -38.51 -5.75
CA GLY A 37 1.88 -37.28 -5.12
C GLY A 37 0.64 -36.84 -5.87
N LEU A 38 -0.48 -36.72 -5.16
CA LEU A 38 -1.68 -36.07 -5.65
C LEU A 38 -1.25 -34.78 -6.36
N ALA A 39 -1.57 -34.65 -7.65
CA ALA A 39 -1.43 -33.37 -8.32
C ALA A 39 -2.20 -32.33 -7.50
N PRO A 40 -1.62 -31.15 -7.20
CA PRO A 40 -2.36 -30.13 -6.48
C PRO A 40 -3.63 -29.83 -7.26
N LEU A 41 -4.78 -30.01 -6.61
CA LEU A 41 -6.08 -29.65 -7.18
C LEU A 41 -6.01 -28.18 -7.63
N ALA A 42 -6.47 -27.93 -8.85
CA ALA A 42 -6.60 -26.57 -9.34
C ALA A 42 -7.52 -25.78 -8.39
N ALA A 43 -7.13 -24.56 -8.03
CA ALA A 43 -7.97 -23.69 -7.24
C ALA A 43 -9.28 -23.44 -7.99
N THR A 44 -10.41 -23.76 -7.33
CA THR A 44 -11.74 -23.51 -7.91
C THR A 44 -12.19 -22.11 -7.51
N LEU A 45 -12.74 -21.34 -8.46
CA LEU A 45 -13.35 -20.06 -8.15
C LEU A 45 -14.63 -20.28 -7.34
N ASN A 46 -14.56 -20.05 -6.04
CA ASN A 46 -15.73 -20.20 -5.18
C ASN A 46 -16.74 -19.05 -5.36
N ARG A 47 -16.24 -17.81 -5.42
CA ARG A 47 -17.04 -16.58 -5.50
C ARG A 47 -16.23 -15.45 -6.15
N SER A 48 -16.94 -14.51 -6.76
CA SER A 48 -16.43 -13.21 -7.21
C SER A 48 -17.45 -12.12 -6.88
N PHE A 49 -16.98 -10.91 -6.59
CA PHE A 49 -17.81 -9.74 -6.37
C PHE A 49 -17.01 -8.48 -6.68
N ASP A 50 -17.73 -7.40 -7.01
CA ASP A 50 -17.10 -6.11 -7.30
C ASP A 50 -16.59 -5.46 -6.01
N ALA A 51 -15.36 -4.96 -6.07
CA ALA A 51 -14.73 -4.24 -4.97
C ALA A 51 -15.01 -2.73 -5.07
N ILE A 52 -14.00 -1.89 -4.78
CA ILE A 52 -14.12 -0.44 -4.93
C ILE A 52 -14.00 -0.06 -6.41
N PRO A 53 -15.02 0.58 -7.03
CA PRO A 53 -14.93 1.07 -8.40
C PRO A 53 -14.00 2.28 -8.50
N TYR A 54 -13.76 2.77 -9.71
CA TYR A 54 -12.94 3.97 -9.95
C TYR A 54 -13.37 5.16 -9.08
N THR A 55 -12.41 5.76 -8.38
CA THR A 55 -12.64 6.84 -7.40
C THR A 55 -12.33 8.24 -7.91
N GLY A 56 -12.14 8.42 -9.23
CA GLY A 56 -11.91 9.75 -9.81
C GLY A 56 -10.45 10.22 -9.81
N SER A 57 -9.47 9.36 -9.53
CA SER A 57 -8.05 9.71 -9.45
C SER A 57 -7.17 8.79 -10.30
N PHE A 58 -6.13 9.36 -10.92
CA PHE A 58 -5.14 8.64 -11.71
C PHE A 58 -3.71 9.01 -11.27
N PRO A 59 -2.77 8.04 -11.19
CA PRO A 59 -2.99 6.60 -11.37
C PRO A 59 -3.79 5.98 -10.22
N SER A 60 -4.46 4.86 -10.50
CA SER A 60 -5.04 4.03 -9.43
C SER A 60 -3.92 3.34 -8.65
N ASP A 61 -4.07 3.29 -7.34
CA ASP A 61 -3.20 2.65 -6.35
C ASP A 61 -3.98 1.54 -5.61
N SER A 62 -4.81 0.81 -6.36
CA SER A 62 -5.63 -0.28 -5.83
C SER A 62 -4.78 -1.33 -5.11
N ILE A 63 -5.20 -1.69 -3.91
CA ILE A 63 -4.50 -2.65 -3.03
C ILE A 63 -5.50 -3.43 -2.19
N MET A 64 -5.14 -4.65 -1.79
CA MET A 64 -5.97 -5.50 -0.93
C MET A 64 -5.12 -6.34 0.02
N ALA A 65 -5.66 -6.59 1.21
CA ALA A 65 -5.16 -7.57 2.16
C ALA A 65 -6.28 -8.55 2.54
N THR A 66 -5.87 -9.79 2.81
CA THR A 66 -6.77 -10.93 2.97
C THR A 66 -6.47 -11.59 4.31
N GLY A 67 -7.33 -11.40 5.31
CA GLY A 67 -7.24 -12.10 6.60
C GLY A 67 -8.03 -13.41 6.61
N PRO A 68 -8.27 -14.00 7.79
CA PRO A 68 -9.03 -15.26 7.91
C PRO A 68 -10.49 -15.12 7.49
N SER A 69 -11.20 -14.10 7.97
CA SER A 69 -12.65 -13.88 7.71
C SER A 69 -12.96 -12.68 6.82
N ASP A 70 -12.02 -11.73 6.72
CA ASP A 70 -12.25 -10.42 6.12
C ASP A 70 -11.24 -10.10 5.02
N LEU A 71 -11.62 -9.18 4.15
CA LEU A 71 -10.80 -8.55 3.13
C LEU A 71 -10.80 -7.04 3.39
N VAL A 72 -9.63 -6.41 3.33
CA VAL A 72 -9.49 -4.96 3.31
C VAL A 72 -9.05 -4.56 1.91
N VAL A 73 -9.87 -3.75 1.23
CA VAL A 73 -9.56 -3.24 -0.11
C VAL A 73 -9.46 -1.73 -0.04
N ALA A 74 -8.46 -1.13 -0.69
CA ALA A 74 -8.29 0.31 -0.72
C ALA A 74 -7.96 0.82 -2.12
N VAL A 75 -8.46 2.00 -2.45
CA VAL A 75 -8.22 2.73 -3.70
C VAL A 75 -8.22 4.23 -3.41
N ASN A 76 -7.11 4.86 -3.73
CA ASN A 76 -6.72 6.26 -3.66
C ASN A 76 -6.96 6.93 -2.33
N ARG A 77 -8.22 7.22 -2.00
CA ARG A 77 -8.60 7.98 -0.80
C ARG A 77 -9.64 7.25 0.03
N LYS A 78 -9.91 6.00 -0.33
CA LYS A 78 -11.02 5.21 0.16
C LYS A 78 -10.56 3.79 0.47
N PHE A 79 -11.17 3.20 1.47
CA PHE A 79 -11.05 1.77 1.72
C PHE A 79 -12.40 1.18 2.17
N ARG A 80 -12.50 -0.13 2.02
CA ARG A 80 -13.67 -0.92 2.38
C ARG A 80 -13.21 -2.21 3.04
N ILE A 81 -14.07 -2.72 3.90
CA ILE A 81 -13.92 -4.05 4.48
C ILE A 81 -15.05 -4.92 3.96
N TYR A 82 -14.72 -6.12 3.50
CA TYR A 82 -15.68 -7.13 3.07
C TYR A 82 -15.47 -8.41 3.88
N ASN A 83 -16.51 -9.20 4.08
CA ASN A 83 -16.34 -10.60 4.46
C ASN A 83 -15.94 -11.44 3.23
N LYS A 84 -15.53 -12.70 3.44
CA LYS A 84 -15.15 -13.63 2.34
C LYS A 84 -16.27 -13.98 1.36
N THR A 85 -17.54 -13.73 1.71
CA THR A 85 -18.68 -14.03 0.84
C THR A 85 -19.10 -12.83 -0.03
N GLY A 86 -18.44 -11.67 0.12
CA GLY A 86 -18.70 -10.46 -0.66
C GLY A 86 -19.62 -9.45 0.03
N GLY A 87 -20.06 -9.72 1.26
CA GLY A 87 -20.79 -8.75 2.06
C GLY A 87 -19.89 -7.61 2.51
N GLN A 88 -20.23 -6.38 2.14
CA GLN A 88 -19.53 -5.17 2.60
C GLN A 88 -19.84 -4.93 4.08
N LEU A 89 -18.78 -4.87 4.90
CA LEU A 89 -18.84 -4.61 6.34
C LEU A 89 -18.56 -3.14 6.67
N LEU A 90 -17.71 -2.47 5.89
CA LEU A 90 -17.34 -1.07 6.08
C LEU A 90 -17.07 -0.37 4.74
N ASP A 91 -17.42 0.91 4.68
CA ASP A 91 -17.05 1.85 3.62
C ASP A 91 -16.63 3.17 4.27
N SER A 92 -15.38 3.59 4.07
CA SER A 92 -14.86 4.83 4.64
C SER A 92 -13.83 5.51 3.76
N SER A 93 -13.78 6.85 3.85
CA SER A 93 -12.64 7.61 3.34
C SER A 93 -11.47 7.49 4.31
N LEU A 94 -10.24 7.51 3.78
CA LEU A 94 -9.04 7.51 4.62
C LEU A 94 -9.00 8.77 5.50
N ALA A 95 -9.49 9.90 5.00
CA ALA A 95 -9.55 11.15 5.77
C ALA A 95 -10.46 11.02 7.01
N SER A 96 -11.64 10.43 6.86
CA SER A 96 -12.54 10.18 7.99
C SER A 96 -11.93 9.20 8.98
N TRP A 97 -11.36 8.10 8.46
CA TRP A 97 -10.76 7.03 9.27
C TRP A 97 -9.61 7.51 10.17
N PHE A 98 -8.74 8.37 9.65
CA PHE A 98 -7.59 8.89 10.38
C PHE A 98 -7.82 10.22 11.09
N SER A 99 -9.06 10.73 11.09
CA SER A 99 -9.40 12.05 11.66
C SER A 99 -8.95 12.23 13.12
N ASN A 100 -8.91 11.14 13.90
CA ASN A 100 -8.49 11.15 15.31
C ASN A 100 -6.98 11.35 15.55
N VAL A 101 -6.15 11.23 14.51
CA VAL A 101 -4.69 11.43 14.59
C VAL A 101 -4.19 12.57 13.69
N LEU A 102 -5.13 13.29 13.06
CA LEU A 102 -4.85 14.52 12.34
C LEU A 102 -4.96 15.73 13.28
N PRO A 103 -4.34 16.88 12.91
CA PRO A 103 -4.53 18.12 13.64
C PRO A 103 -6.01 18.52 13.76
N GLN A 104 -6.34 19.37 14.73
CA GLN A 104 -7.70 19.87 14.89
C GLN A 104 -8.20 20.62 13.65
N ASP A 105 -7.37 21.47 13.05
CA ASP A 105 -7.64 22.06 11.74
C ASP A 105 -7.23 21.10 10.62
N GLN A 106 -8.24 20.44 10.05
CA GLN A 106 -8.09 19.48 8.95
C GLN A 106 -8.35 20.11 7.58
N SER A 107 -8.57 21.42 7.52
CA SER A 107 -8.82 22.12 6.27
C SER A 107 -7.68 21.87 5.28
N ASN A 108 -8.04 21.52 4.04
CA ASN A 108 -7.11 21.26 2.94
C ASN A 108 -6.08 20.15 3.21
N ILE A 109 -6.28 19.29 4.22
CA ILE A 109 -5.49 18.07 4.38
C ILE A 109 -6.03 17.02 3.42
N SER A 110 -5.15 16.52 2.55
CA SER A 110 -5.42 15.39 1.69
C SER A 110 -4.87 14.12 2.32
N VAL A 111 -5.72 13.11 2.52
CA VAL A 111 -5.29 11.73 2.84
C VAL A 111 -5.45 10.84 1.61
N PHE A 112 -4.40 10.10 1.25
CA PHE A 112 -4.27 9.40 -0.04
C PHE A 112 -3.25 8.25 0.02
N ASP A 113 -3.05 7.56 -1.12
CA ASP A 113 -2.04 6.51 -1.35
C ASP A 113 -2.06 5.37 -0.30
N PRO A 114 -3.15 4.59 -0.23
CA PRO A 114 -3.24 3.50 0.72
C PRO A 114 -2.27 2.36 0.38
N TRP A 115 -1.84 1.66 1.43
CA TRP A 115 -1.25 0.34 1.32
C TRP A 115 -1.72 -0.52 2.47
N VAL A 116 -2.12 -1.76 2.22
CA VAL A 116 -2.61 -2.65 3.28
C VAL A 116 -1.98 -4.02 3.18
N ILE A 117 -1.58 -4.58 4.32
CA ILE A 117 -1.11 -5.96 4.46
C ILE A 117 -1.85 -6.64 5.61
N TYR A 118 -1.89 -7.98 5.56
CA TYR A 118 -2.26 -8.80 6.71
C TYR A 118 -1.00 -9.51 7.20
N ASP A 119 -0.56 -9.13 8.40
CA ASP A 119 0.51 -9.82 9.08
C ASP A 119 -0.04 -11.09 9.74
N ARG A 120 0.30 -12.23 9.16
CA ARG A 120 -0.14 -13.55 9.61
C ARG A 120 0.43 -13.96 10.96
N ASP A 121 1.60 -13.44 11.34
CA ASP A 121 2.29 -13.87 12.55
C ASP A 121 1.74 -13.17 13.78
N SER A 122 1.44 -11.86 13.68
CA SER A 122 0.69 -11.15 14.72
C SER A 122 -0.83 -11.30 14.61
N GLY A 123 -1.32 -11.79 13.45
CA GLY A 123 -2.73 -11.89 13.13
C GLY A 123 -3.39 -10.51 13.13
N ARG A 124 -2.82 -9.55 12.40
CA ARG A 124 -3.25 -8.15 12.34
C ARG A 124 -3.26 -7.62 10.93
N PHE A 125 -4.24 -6.78 10.62
CA PHE A 125 -4.19 -5.93 9.45
C PHE A 125 -3.43 -4.65 9.76
N ILE A 126 -2.66 -4.18 8.79
CA ILE A 126 -1.90 -2.93 8.89
C ILE A 126 -2.21 -2.12 7.63
N LEU A 127 -2.83 -0.96 7.82
CA LEU A 127 -3.17 0.01 6.78
C LEU A 127 -2.26 1.22 6.91
N LEU A 128 -1.59 1.57 5.82
CA LEU A 128 -0.81 2.78 5.64
C LEU A 128 -1.59 3.74 4.74
N ALA A 129 -1.49 5.04 5.02
CA ALA A 129 -1.87 6.12 4.12
C ALA A 129 -0.92 7.31 4.29
N LEU A 130 -0.96 8.24 3.34
CA LEU A 130 -0.22 9.49 3.39
C LEU A 130 -1.16 10.66 3.65
N ALA A 131 -0.69 11.66 4.41
CA ALA A 131 -1.38 12.94 4.57
C ALA A 131 -0.52 14.08 4.04
N LYS A 132 -1.12 15.07 3.35
CA LYS A 132 -0.43 16.26 2.85
C LYS A 132 -1.29 17.52 2.95
N ARG A 133 -0.67 18.63 3.33
CA ARG A 133 -1.20 20.00 3.18
C ARG A 133 -0.10 20.97 2.78
N ASN A 134 -0.38 21.81 1.79
CA ASN A 134 0.63 22.65 1.15
C ASN A 134 0.97 23.89 1.97
N SER A 135 -0.02 24.51 2.61
CA SER A 135 0.09 25.82 3.27
C SER A 135 1.13 25.85 4.39
N ASP A 136 1.32 24.73 5.09
CA ASP A 136 2.20 24.59 6.24
C ASP A 136 3.25 23.47 6.06
N GLN A 137 3.44 23.00 4.81
CA GLN A 137 4.33 21.88 4.50
C GLN A 137 4.11 20.68 5.41
N PHE A 138 2.84 20.27 5.57
CA PHE A 138 2.46 19.12 6.39
C PHE A 138 2.54 17.84 5.56
N SER A 139 3.34 16.86 5.97
CA SER A 139 3.39 15.53 5.37
C SER A 139 3.49 14.45 6.45
N ARG A 140 2.62 13.44 6.41
CA ARG A 140 2.56 12.37 7.43
C ARG A 140 2.46 10.98 6.82
N PHE A 141 3.08 10.01 7.49
CA PHE A 141 2.68 8.61 7.40
C PHE A 141 1.57 8.36 8.43
N LEU A 142 0.43 7.89 7.97
CA LEU A 142 -0.68 7.47 8.82
C LEU A 142 -0.71 5.95 8.86
N ILE A 143 -0.70 5.36 10.06
CA ILE A 143 -0.71 3.91 10.23
C ILE A 143 -1.94 3.54 11.05
N SER A 144 -2.68 2.53 10.61
CA SER A 144 -3.77 1.91 11.36
C SER A 144 -3.45 0.43 11.52
N VAL A 145 -3.57 -0.12 12.73
CA VAL A 145 -3.39 -1.56 13.01
C VAL A 145 -4.65 -2.08 13.68
N SER A 146 -5.20 -3.20 13.19
CA SER A 146 -6.37 -3.83 13.82
C SER A 146 -6.03 -4.32 15.23
N ASP A 147 -7.03 -4.46 16.08
CA ASP A 147 -6.85 -4.98 17.44
C ASP A 147 -6.78 -6.51 17.48
N ASN A 148 -7.25 -7.19 16.44
CA ASN A 148 -7.28 -8.64 16.30
C ASN A 148 -7.17 -9.10 14.81
N ASN A 149 -7.44 -10.37 14.54
CA ASN A 149 -7.33 -10.97 13.20
C ASN A 149 -8.52 -10.68 12.27
N THR A 150 -9.53 -9.96 12.73
CA THR A 150 -10.64 -9.43 11.94
C THR A 150 -10.40 -7.95 11.63
N ALA A 151 -10.75 -7.54 10.42
CA ALA A 151 -10.67 -6.15 10.00
C ALA A 151 -11.87 -5.35 10.50
N SER A 152 -13.00 -6.01 10.78
CA SER A 152 -14.23 -5.40 11.29
C SER A 152 -14.20 -5.02 12.78
N GLY A 153 -13.14 -5.41 13.50
CA GLY A 153 -12.89 -5.03 14.89
C GLY A 153 -12.39 -3.59 15.08
N ASN A 154 -11.83 -3.29 16.24
CA ASN A 154 -11.26 -1.97 16.50
C ASN A 154 -9.87 -1.83 15.88
N TRP A 155 -9.45 -0.59 15.70
CA TRP A 155 -8.12 -0.26 15.20
C TRP A 155 -7.49 0.84 16.02
N CYS A 156 -6.16 0.82 16.13
CA CYS A 156 -5.39 1.91 16.67
C CYS A 156 -4.74 2.69 15.52
N ASN A 157 -4.78 4.02 15.59
CA ASN A 157 -4.24 4.91 14.57
C ASN A 157 -3.01 5.65 15.10
N TRP A 158 -2.04 5.90 14.23
CA TRP A 158 -0.83 6.69 14.51
C TRP A 158 -0.52 7.64 13.36
N SER A 159 0.17 8.72 13.68
CA SER A 159 0.63 9.74 12.74
C SER A 159 2.10 10.02 12.98
N LEU A 160 2.93 9.82 11.95
CA LEU A 160 4.37 10.06 12.01
C LEU A 160 4.77 11.15 11.01
N ASP A 161 5.65 12.06 11.41
CA ASP A 161 6.13 13.14 10.54
C ASP A 161 6.97 12.58 9.38
N ALA A 162 6.45 12.62 8.16
CA ALA A 162 7.13 12.06 7.00
C ALA A 162 8.37 12.87 6.59
N LYS A 163 8.51 14.11 7.05
CA LYS A 163 9.61 15.02 6.70
C LYS A 163 10.92 14.71 7.42
N VAL A 164 10.86 14.06 8.57
CA VAL A 164 12.03 13.78 9.42
C VAL A 164 12.83 12.60 8.85
N ASN A 165 14.00 12.86 8.27
CA ASN A 165 14.93 11.85 7.75
C ASN A 165 16.07 11.60 8.77
N GLY A 166 15.99 10.49 9.52
CA GLY A 166 16.84 10.30 10.69
C GLY A 166 16.54 11.37 11.75
N SER A 167 17.52 12.20 12.08
CA SER A 167 17.36 13.37 12.97
C SER A 167 17.14 14.69 12.22
N THR A 168 17.21 14.69 10.89
CA THR A 168 17.13 15.90 10.08
C THR A 168 15.70 16.18 9.62
N ASN A 169 15.17 17.36 9.93
CA ASN A 169 13.91 17.82 9.36
C ASN A 169 14.14 18.31 7.92
N THR A 170 13.26 17.95 6.99
CA THR A 170 13.36 18.34 5.57
C THR A 170 12.13 19.14 5.14
N SER A 171 12.22 19.77 3.97
CA SER A 171 11.08 20.40 3.28
C SER A 171 10.45 19.49 2.22
N ASN A 172 10.68 18.18 2.33
CA ASN A 172 10.20 17.19 1.38
C ASN A 172 8.88 16.56 1.87
N TRP A 173 8.00 16.20 0.93
CA TRP A 173 6.78 15.44 1.23
C TRP A 173 6.89 14.01 0.71
N ALA A 174 6.22 13.07 1.37
CA ALA A 174 6.17 11.68 0.96
C ALA A 174 5.05 11.41 -0.04
N ASP A 175 5.34 10.57 -1.04
CA ASP A 175 4.41 10.10 -2.06
C ASP A 175 4.66 8.62 -2.37
N TYR A 176 3.63 7.93 -2.87
CA TYR A 176 3.74 6.55 -3.37
C TYR A 176 4.32 5.55 -2.36
N ALA A 177 3.82 5.59 -1.13
CA ALA A 177 4.37 4.75 -0.07
C ALA A 177 4.01 3.26 -0.21
N LYS A 178 4.84 2.40 0.39
CA LYS A 178 4.64 0.95 0.48
C LYS A 178 4.96 0.48 1.89
N LEU A 179 4.27 -0.57 2.31
CA LEU A 179 4.39 -1.16 3.63
C LEU A 179 4.90 -2.60 3.53
N GLY A 180 5.82 -2.95 4.41
CA GLY A 180 6.19 -4.33 4.74
C GLY A 180 6.31 -4.50 6.24
N ASN A 181 6.51 -5.73 6.69
CA ASN A 181 6.74 -6.02 8.10
C ASN A 181 7.66 -7.23 8.27
N ASN A 182 8.19 -7.37 9.48
CA ASN A 182 8.79 -8.59 9.99
C ASN A 182 8.39 -8.74 11.47
N ASN A 183 8.96 -9.74 12.16
CA ASN A 183 8.63 -10.04 13.55
C ASN A 183 8.88 -8.89 14.54
N ASN A 184 9.68 -7.89 14.15
CA ASN A 184 10.17 -6.85 15.05
C ASN A 184 9.75 -5.44 14.62
N ALA A 185 9.32 -5.24 13.37
CA ALA A 185 9.11 -3.91 12.81
C ALA A 185 8.08 -3.88 11.68
N ILE A 186 7.39 -2.75 11.62
CA ILE A 186 6.71 -2.27 10.42
C ILE A 186 7.73 -1.43 9.64
N ILE A 187 7.86 -1.68 8.34
CA ILE A 187 8.79 -1.00 7.45
C ILE A 187 7.99 -0.20 6.42
N ILE A 188 8.27 1.09 6.31
CA ILE A 188 7.62 1.99 5.37
C ILE A 188 8.65 2.49 4.38
N SER A 189 8.32 2.41 3.09
CA SER A 189 9.07 3.09 2.03
C SER A 189 8.23 4.19 1.41
N ALA A 190 8.87 5.26 0.94
CA ALA A 190 8.21 6.32 0.17
C ALA A 190 9.19 7.06 -0.73
N ASN A 191 8.67 7.73 -1.76
CA ASN A 191 9.43 8.67 -2.55
C ASN A 191 9.25 10.07 -1.96
N MET A 192 10.36 10.80 -1.78
CA MET A 192 10.37 12.14 -1.22
C MET A 192 10.46 13.18 -2.34
N PHE A 193 9.60 14.19 -2.28
CA PHE A 193 9.44 15.20 -3.33
C PHE A 193 9.55 16.62 -2.78
N SER A 194 10.00 17.57 -3.61
CA SER A 194 10.10 19.00 -3.29
C SER A 194 9.99 19.86 -4.55
N PRO A 195 9.41 21.08 -4.47
CA PRO A 195 8.69 21.65 -3.32
C PRO A 195 7.34 20.95 -3.07
N PHE A 196 6.64 21.33 -2.00
CA PHE A 196 5.28 20.82 -1.69
C PHE A 196 4.24 21.20 -2.74
N THR A 197 4.46 22.30 -3.45
CA THR A 197 3.60 22.79 -4.53
C THR A 197 4.08 22.28 -5.88
N SER A 198 3.18 22.24 -6.85
CA SER A 198 3.53 21.88 -8.23
C SER A 198 4.24 23.03 -8.95
N PRO A 199 5.23 22.76 -9.82
CA PRO A 199 5.79 21.43 -10.10
C PRO A 199 6.72 20.95 -8.98
N SER A 200 6.61 19.65 -8.65
CA SER A 200 7.43 19.00 -7.63
C SER A 200 8.39 18.00 -8.30
N SER A 201 9.60 17.87 -7.78
CA SER A 201 10.63 16.95 -8.28
C SER A 201 11.03 15.91 -7.23
N PHE A 202 11.34 14.71 -7.70
CA PHE A 202 11.88 13.64 -6.86
C PHE A 202 13.21 14.06 -6.25
N GLN A 203 13.39 13.75 -4.97
CA GLN A 203 14.61 14.03 -4.22
C GLN A 203 15.36 12.73 -3.93
N TYR A 204 14.71 11.79 -3.26
CA TYR A 204 15.25 10.49 -2.88
C TYR A 204 14.13 9.53 -2.44
N SER A 205 14.43 8.24 -2.39
CA SER A 205 13.58 7.24 -1.73
C SER A 205 13.98 7.12 -0.26
N LYS A 206 12.99 6.91 0.60
CA LYS A 206 13.14 6.85 2.05
C LYS A 206 12.65 5.50 2.58
N LEU A 207 13.35 4.98 3.58
CA LEU A 207 12.88 3.90 4.45
C LEU A 207 12.67 4.43 5.87
N ARG A 208 11.66 3.92 6.56
CA ARG A 208 11.34 4.22 7.95
C ARG A 208 10.85 2.99 8.69
#